data_AF-V4S973-F1
#
_entry.id   AF-V4S973-F1
#
_cell.length_a   1.000
_cell.length_b   1.000
_cell.length_c   1.000
_cell.angle_alpha   90.00
_cell.angle_beta   90.00
_cell.angle_gamma   90.00
#
_symmetry.space_group_name_H-M   'P 1'
#
loop_
_entity.id
_entity.type
_entity.pdbx_description
1 polymer ?
#
loop_
_entity_poly.entity_id
_entity_poly.type
_entity_poly.pdbx_seq_one_letter_code
_entity_poly.pdbx_strand_id
1 'polypeptide(L)'
;MKQVIDRHNLHSQNLHKFDQPSLQLQLESSTYAILSKEMADRTRELRQMKGEELQELNMEELMRLEKSLEGGLSRVVQTKGERLLNEIDALRRKEAQLTEENLRLKQHFIWR
;
A
#
# COMPACT_ATOMS: atom_id res chain seq x y z
N MET A 1 -12.10 -65.71 -10.38
CA MET A 1 -11.34 -64.68 -11.13
C MET A 1 -12.19 -63.45 -11.45
N LYS A 2 -13.41 -63.58 -12.02
CA LYS A 2 -14.31 -62.43 -12.30
C LYS A 2 -14.62 -61.54 -11.08
N GLN A 3 -15.00 -62.13 -9.94
CA GLN A 3 -15.32 -61.36 -8.71
C GLN A 3 -14.14 -60.54 -8.14
N VAL A 4 -12.89 -60.92 -8.45
CA VAL A 4 -11.70 -60.18 -7.99
C VAL A 4 -11.49 -58.95 -8.88
N ILE A 5 -11.73 -59.10 -10.19
CA ILE A 5 -11.69 -58.00 -11.16
C ILE A 5 -12.81 -57.00 -10.87
N ASP A 6 -14.02 -57.47 -10.56
CA ASP A 6 -15.16 -56.61 -10.22
C ASP A 6 -14.92 -55.80 -8.95
N ARG A 7 -14.33 -56.43 -7.91
CA ARG A 7 -13.92 -55.71 -6.68
C ARG A 7 -12.84 -54.68 -6.94
N HIS A 8 -11.86 -54.98 -7.79
CA HIS A 8 -10.80 -54.05 -8.13
C HIS A 8 -11.33 -52.83 -8.91
N ASN A 9 -12.25 -53.05 -9.86
CA ASN A 9 -12.91 -51.98 -10.62
C ASN A 9 -13.75 -51.06 -9.72
N LEU A 10 -14.51 -51.63 -8.77
CA LEU A 10 -15.25 -50.88 -7.77
C LEU A 10 -14.32 -50.06 -6.87
N HIS A 11 -13.20 -50.63 -6.43
CA HIS A 11 -12.25 -49.91 -5.60
C HIS A 11 -11.56 -48.77 -6.37
N SER A 12 -11.19 -49.01 -7.63
CA SER A 12 -10.57 -48.02 -8.51
C SER A 12 -11.50 -46.84 -8.82
N GLN A 13 -12.79 -47.12 -9.07
CA GLN A 13 -13.82 -46.07 -9.25
C GLN A 13 -14.09 -45.25 -7.98
N ASN A 14 -13.94 -45.86 -6.80
CA ASN A 14 -14.10 -45.14 -5.53
C ASN A 14 -12.86 -44.34 -5.16
N LEU A 15 -11.65 -44.84 -5.42
CA LEU A 15 -10.39 -44.09 -5.21
C LEU A 15 -10.39 -42.77 -6.00
N HIS A 16 -10.84 -42.84 -7.26
CA HIS A 16 -10.93 -41.66 -8.14
C HIS A 16 -11.91 -40.58 -7.64
N LYS A 17 -12.84 -40.92 -6.73
CA LYS A 17 -13.75 -39.96 -6.08
C LYS A 17 -13.14 -39.33 -4.82
N PHE A 18 -12.18 -40.00 -4.17
CA PHE A 18 -11.47 -39.47 -3.00
C PHE A 18 -10.29 -38.57 -3.39
N ASP A 19 -9.75 -38.74 -4.59
CA ASP A 19 -8.69 -37.87 -5.14
C ASP A 19 -9.20 -36.52 -5.67
N GLN A 20 -10.51 -36.29 -5.66
CA GLN A 20 -11.10 -35.03 -6.10
C GLN A 20 -11.12 -34.02 -4.95
N PRO A 21 -10.46 -32.85 -5.07
CA PRO A 21 -10.47 -31.85 -4.02
C PRO A 21 -11.90 -31.41 -3.71
N SER A 22 -12.21 -31.24 -2.42
CA SER A 22 -13.53 -30.80 -1.99
C SER A 22 -13.89 -29.46 -2.63
N LEU A 23 -15.18 -29.21 -2.88
CA LEU A 23 -15.66 -27.95 -3.47
C LEU A 23 -15.16 -26.72 -2.69
N GLN A 24 -15.06 -26.85 -1.38
CA GLN A 24 -14.52 -25.80 -0.51
C GLN A 24 -13.04 -25.53 -0.78
N LEU A 25 -12.22 -26.58 -0.91
CA LEU A 25 -10.80 -26.44 -1.23
C LEU A 25 -10.57 -25.87 -2.64
N GLN A 26 -11.41 -26.24 -3.61
CA GLN A 26 -11.37 -25.65 -4.95
C GLN A 26 -11.73 -24.15 -4.93
N LEU A 27 -12.73 -23.78 -4.13
CA LEU A 27 -13.12 -22.38 -3.96
C LEU A 27 -12.01 -21.56 -3.28
N GLU A 28 -11.41 -22.08 -2.21
CA GLU A 28 -10.27 -21.45 -1.53
C GLU A 28 -9.05 -21.31 -2.45
N SER A 29 -8.75 -22.31 -3.27
CA SER A 29 -7.68 -22.21 -4.26
C SER A 29 -7.97 -21.14 -5.32
N SER A 30 -9.24 -20.99 -5.73
CA SER A 30 -9.67 -19.97 -6.68
C SER A 30 -9.56 -18.57 -6.09
N THR A 31 -10.03 -18.36 -4.86
CA THR A 31 -9.93 -17.05 -4.18
C THR A 31 -8.48 -16.67 -3.94
N TYR A 32 -7.63 -17.62 -3.55
CA TYR A 32 -6.20 -17.39 -3.42
C TYR A 32 -5.55 -16.98 -4.75
N ALA A 33 -5.89 -17.65 -5.86
CA ALA A 33 -5.36 -17.31 -7.17
C ALA A 33 -5.75 -15.88 -7.61
N ILE A 34 -7.00 -15.47 -7.34
CA ILE A 34 -7.46 -14.11 -7.61
C ILE A 34 -6.68 -13.09 -6.78
N LEU A 35 -6.56 -13.32 -5.48
CA LEU A 35 -5.85 -12.40 -4.59
C LEU A 35 -4.36 -12.31 -4.93
N SER A 36 -3.72 -13.44 -5.24
CA SER A 36 -2.32 -13.48 -5.67
C SER A 36 -2.11 -12.70 -6.96
N LYS A 37 -3.05 -12.78 -7.90
CA LYS A 37 -3.00 -12.00 -9.14
C LYS A 37 -3.14 -10.51 -8.84
N GLU A 38 -4.12 -10.12 -8.03
CA GLU A 38 -4.31 -8.71 -7.64
C GLU A 38 -3.05 -8.14 -6.96
N MET A 39 -2.42 -8.91 -6.07
CA MET A 39 -1.16 -8.52 -5.43
C MET A 39 -0.03 -8.31 -6.45
N ALA A 40 0.09 -9.19 -7.45
CA ALA A 40 1.08 -9.05 -8.50
C ALA A 40 0.81 -7.81 -9.36
N ASP A 41 -0.45 -7.57 -9.74
CA ASP A 41 -0.88 -6.42 -10.53
C ASP A 41 -0.62 -5.11 -9.76
N ARG A 42 -0.98 -5.03 -8.48
CA ARG A 42 -0.68 -3.86 -7.62
C ARG A 42 0.81 -3.61 -7.45
N THR A 43 1.59 -4.68 -7.30
CA THR A 43 3.05 -4.55 -7.19
C THR A 43 3.65 -3.99 -8.47
N ARG A 44 3.15 -4.41 -9.64
CA ARG A 44 3.54 -3.88 -10.95
C ARG A 44 3.12 -2.42 -11.13
N GLU A 45 1.90 -2.06 -10.76
CA GLU A 45 1.43 -0.66 -10.75
C GLU A 45 2.36 0.23 -9.92
N LEU A 46 2.80 -0.23 -8.74
CA LEU A 46 3.74 0.51 -7.90
C LEU A 46 5.12 0.69 -8.54
N ARG A 47 5.63 -0.30 -9.28
CA ARG A 47 6.88 -0.17 -10.04
C ARG A 47 6.73 0.85 -11.17
N GLN A 48 5.62 0.80 -11.91
CA GLN A 48 5.31 1.79 -12.94
C GLN A 48 5.22 3.20 -12.37
N MET A 49 4.58 3.39 -11.22
CA MET A 49 4.56 4.67 -10.51
C MET A 49 5.96 5.17 -10.09
N LYS A 50 6.95 4.28 -9.96
CA LYS A 50 8.36 4.63 -9.70
C LYS A 50 9.17 4.89 -10.98
N GLY A 51 8.56 4.73 -12.15
CA GLY A 51 9.23 4.86 -13.45
C GLY A 51 9.93 3.57 -13.93
N GLU A 52 9.61 2.43 -13.34
CA GLU A 52 10.11 1.11 -13.74
C GLU A 52 9.09 0.42 -14.67
N GLU A 53 9.53 -0.50 -15.52
CA GLU A 53 8.65 -1.34 -16.37
C GLU A 53 7.67 -0.55 -17.29
N LEU A 54 8.02 0.69 -17.67
CA LEU A 54 7.15 1.59 -18.46
C LEU A 54 6.91 1.14 -19.91
N GLN A 55 7.80 0.31 -20.46
CA GLN A 55 7.69 -0.19 -21.84
C GLN A 55 6.41 -1.01 -22.10
N GLU A 56 5.72 -1.44 -21.05
CA GLU A 56 4.49 -2.22 -21.13
C GLU A 56 3.22 -1.34 -21.20
N LEU A 57 3.38 -0.03 -21.04
CA LEU A 57 2.29 0.95 -21.10
C LEU A 57 2.23 1.61 -22.48
N ASN A 58 1.02 1.84 -22.97
CA ASN A 58 0.80 2.68 -24.14
C ASN A 58 0.84 4.18 -23.78
N MET A 59 0.82 5.03 -24.81
CA MET A 59 0.92 6.48 -24.63
C MET A 59 -0.19 7.06 -23.74
N GLU A 60 -1.44 6.60 -23.90
CA GLU A 60 -2.55 7.08 -23.07
C GLU A 60 -2.40 6.66 -21.61
N GLU A 61 -1.92 5.44 -21.36
CA GLU A 61 -1.62 4.93 -20.03
C GLU A 61 -0.51 5.73 -19.36
N LEU A 62 0.57 6.03 -20.08
CA LEU A 62 1.66 6.87 -19.60
C LEU A 62 1.17 8.28 -19.23
N MET A 63 0.35 8.90 -20.09
CA MET A 63 -0.24 10.21 -19.79
C MET A 63 -1.15 10.19 -18.56
N ARG A 64 -1.95 9.13 -18.38
CA ARG A 64 -2.77 8.97 -17.17
C ARG A 64 -1.92 8.81 -15.92
N LEU A 65 -0.85 8.02 -16.02
CA LEU A 65 0.10 7.80 -14.93
C LEU A 65 0.78 9.11 -14.53
N GLU A 66 1.31 9.86 -15.49
CA GLU A 66 1.96 11.15 -15.28
C GLU A 66 1.02 12.15 -14.60
N LYS A 67 -0.20 12.31 -15.11
CA LYS A 67 -1.21 13.20 -14.52
C LYS A 67 -1.55 12.83 -13.07
N SER A 68 -1.65 11.54 -12.79
CA SER A 68 -1.94 11.04 -11.44
C SER A 68 -0.77 11.32 -10.48
N LEU A 69 0.46 11.08 -10.94
CA LEU A 69 1.68 11.35 -10.19
C LEU A 69 1.86 12.85 -9.92
N GLU A 70 1.64 13.70 -10.92
CA GLU A 70 1.71 15.15 -10.79
C GLU A 70 0.68 15.67 -9.76
N GLY A 71 -0.58 15.22 -9.85
CA GLY A 71 -1.60 15.57 -8.87
C GLY A 71 -1.29 15.07 -7.45
N GLY A 72 -0.71 13.87 -7.34
CA GLY A 72 -0.22 13.32 -6.09
C GLY A 72 0.91 14.13 -5.49
N LEU A 73 1.91 14.46 -6.29
CA LEU A 73 3.07 15.26 -5.89
C LEU A 73 2.66 16.66 -5.44
N SER A 74 1.79 17.33 -6.21
CA SER A 74 1.27 18.66 -5.87
C SER A 74 0.61 18.68 -4.49
N ARG A 75 -0.26 17.70 -4.20
CA ARG A 75 -0.88 17.54 -2.87
C ARG A 75 0.13 17.30 -1.75
N VAL A 76 1.13 16.45 -2.00
CA VAL A 76 2.19 16.16 -1.01
C VAL A 76 3.01 17.41 -0.71
N VAL A 77 3.40 18.16 -1.75
CA VAL A 77 4.15 19.41 -1.61
C VAL A 77 3.34 20.44 -0.82
N GLN A 78 2.06 20.64 -1.19
CA GLN A 78 1.17 21.56 -0.47
C GLN A 78 1.06 21.19 1.01
N THR A 79 0.74 19.92 1.31
CA THR A 79 0.54 19.45 2.68
C THR A 79 1.82 19.58 3.52
N LYS A 80 2.98 19.24 2.94
CA LYS A 80 4.27 19.40 3.61
C LYS A 80 4.61 20.88 3.83
N GLY A 81 4.34 21.74 2.84
CA GLY A 81 4.54 23.18 2.93
C GLY A 81 3.71 23.81 4.06
N GLU A 82 2.42 23.50 4.11
CA GLU A 82 1.53 23.98 5.19
C GLU A 82 2.01 23.53 6.58
N ARG A 83 2.45 22.27 6.72
CA ARG A 83 3.01 21.77 7.99
C ARG A 83 4.26 22.54 8.41
N LEU A 84 5.19 22.78 7.49
CA LEU A 84 6.42 23.53 7.77
C LEU A 84 6.13 24.98 8.14
N LEU A 85 5.21 25.65 7.43
CA LEU A 85 4.81 27.02 7.75
C LEU A 85 4.19 27.11 9.15
N ASN A 86 3.31 26.17 9.51
CA ASN A 86 2.74 26.11 10.85
C ASN A 86 3.81 25.92 11.94
N GLU A 87 4.83 25.10 11.68
CA GLU A 87 5.93 24.89 12.62
C GLU A 87 6.80 26.15 12.77
N ILE A 88 7.09 26.85 11.67
CA ILE A 88 7.79 28.14 11.68
C ILE A 88 7.02 29.16 12.52
N ASP A 89 5.70 29.26 12.33
CA ASP A 89 4.87 30.20 13.07
C ASP A 89 4.81 29.87 14.57
N ALA A 90 4.75 28.57 14.92
CA ALA A 90 4.81 28.14 16.31
C ALA A 90 6.16 28.51 16.97
N LEU A 91 7.27 28.31 16.26
CA LEU A 91 8.60 28.68 16.74
C LEU A 91 8.75 30.20 16.90
N ARG A 92 8.28 31.00 15.96
CA ARG A 92 8.29 32.47 16.04
C ARG A 92 7.51 33.00 17.24
N ARG A 93 6.35 32.42 17.55
CA ARG A 93 5.58 32.79 18.74
C ARG A 93 6.35 32.47 20.02
N LYS A 94 6.99 31.31 20.07
CA LYS A 94 7.82 30.90 21.21
C LYS A 94 9.03 31.81 21.39
N GLU A 95 9.69 32.20 20.30
CA GLU A 95 10.80 33.15 20.31
C GLU A 95 10.37 34.51 20.89
N ALA A 96 9.21 35.03 20.46
CA ALA A 96 8.66 36.28 20.97
C ALA A 96 8.38 36.22 22.48
N GLN A 97 7.73 35.13 22.93
CA GLN A 97 7.44 34.91 24.36
C GLN A 97 8.72 34.84 25.20
N LEU A 98 9.70 34.05 24.77
CA LEU A 98 10.97 33.91 25.47
C LEU A 98 11.75 35.23 25.52
N THR A 99 11.70 36.02 24.46
CA THR A 99 12.36 37.33 24.39
C THR A 99 11.74 38.31 25.39
N GLU A 100 10.40 38.34 25.49
CA GLU A 100 9.68 39.16 26.45
C GLU A 100 9.96 38.74 27.91
N GLU A 101 9.91 37.44 28.20
CA GLU A 101 10.24 36.91 29.52
C GLU A 101 11.69 37.22 29.90
N ASN A 102 12.63 37.07 28.98
CA ASN A 102 14.04 37.40 29.22
C ASN A 102 14.24 38.88 29.56
N LEU A 103 13.52 39.78 28.87
CA LEU A 103 13.53 41.21 29.15
C LEU A 103 12.98 41.51 30.55
N ARG A 104 11.83 40.92 30.91
CA ARG A 104 11.22 41.06 32.24
C ARG A 104 12.15 40.60 33.35
N LEU A 105 12.79 39.44 33.18
CA LEU A 105 13.75 38.91 34.15
C LEU A 105 14.96 39.83 34.29
N LYS A 106 15.55 40.29 33.18
CA LYS A 106 16.67 41.25 33.22
C LYS A 106 16.30 42.52 33.97
N GLN A 107 15.13 43.10 33.71
CA GLN A 107 14.65 44.26 34.46
C GLN A 107 14.54 43.94 35.95
N HIS A 108 13.90 42.84 36.33
CA HIS A 108 13.78 42.43 37.72
C HIS A 108 15.14 42.25 38.42
N PHE A 109 16.16 41.71 37.74
CA PHE A 109 17.52 41.59 38.29
C PHE A 109 18.26 42.93 38.36
N ILE A 110 17.95 43.90 37.50
CA ILE A 110 18.54 45.25 37.56
C ILE A 110 17.95 46.07 38.72
N TRP A 111 16.67 45.87 39.04
CA TRP A 111 15.97 46.59 40.11
C TRP A 111 16.10 45.96 41.50
N ARG A 112 16.88 44.88 41.64
CA ARG A 112 17.12 44.15 42.90
C ARG A 112 18.56 44.33 43.37
#